data_AF-A0AAJ0C2G6-F1
#
_entry.id   AF-A0AAJ0C2G6-F1
#
_cell.length_a   1.000
_cell.length_b   1.000
_cell.length_c   1.000
_cell.angle_alpha   90.00
_cell.angle_beta   90.00
_cell.angle_gamma   90.00
#
_symmetry.space_group_name_H-M   'P 1'
#
loop_
_entity.id
_entity.type
_entity.pdbx_description
1 polymer ?
#
loop_
_entity_poly.entity_id
_entity_poly.type
_entity_poly.pdbx_seq_one_letter_code
_entity_poly.pdbx_strand_id
1 'polypeptide(L)'
;MALGALANPVLVHIREANATTTTSTATPTATPTPLPPKGEACGATVCAAGLTCCNSSCGTCVAPGGACTLEFCLPPEQPPAPGNGTVCGAATCPAGEECCNASCGVCTRPGEGCTKEFCLPPDGAGEKSCGKVTCLAGEECCNESCGVCTPPGGVCTAQFCED
;
A
#
# COMPACT_ATOMS: atom_id res chain seq x y z
N MET A 1 -19.77 -34.16 75.37
CA MET A 1 -20.73 -33.42 74.53
C MET A 1 -21.26 -34.38 73.49
N ALA A 2 -22.57 -34.26 73.25
CA ALA A 2 -23.49 -35.11 72.52
C ALA A 2 -23.07 -35.49 71.07
N LEU A 3 -23.34 -36.74 70.67
CA LEU A 3 -24.31 -37.17 69.62
C LEU A 3 -23.84 -36.88 68.18
N GLY A 4 -23.92 -37.75 67.17
CA GLY A 4 -24.48 -39.08 66.92
C GLY A 4 -24.03 -39.46 65.49
N ALA A 5 -23.71 -40.71 65.16
CA ALA A 5 -24.65 -41.72 64.63
C ALA A 5 -25.58 -41.10 63.54
N LEU A 6 -25.63 -41.55 62.30
CA LEU A 6 -26.10 -42.86 61.80
C LEU A 6 -25.82 -42.90 60.27
N ALA A 7 -25.19 -43.92 59.70
CA ALA A 7 -25.82 -45.14 59.16
C ALA A 7 -26.89 -44.85 58.08
N ASN A 8 -26.62 -45.07 56.78
CA ASN A 8 -26.68 -46.33 56.01
C ASN A 8 -27.84 -46.24 54.98
N PRO A 9 -28.05 -47.21 54.07
CA PRO A 9 -28.03 -47.02 52.62
C PRO A 9 -29.42 -47.25 52.00
N VAL A 10 -29.50 -47.47 50.69
CA VAL A 10 -30.35 -48.47 49.99
C VAL A 10 -30.83 -47.94 48.63
N LEU A 11 -30.53 -48.77 47.63
CA LEU A 11 -31.00 -48.81 46.25
C LEU A 11 -32.50 -49.13 46.14
N VAL A 12 -33.25 -48.41 45.29
CA VAL A 12 -34.59 -48.80 44.78
C VAL A 12 -34.67 -48.32 43.30
N HIS A 13 -34.49 -49.14 42.26
CA HIS A 13 -35.40 -50.07 41.55
C HIS A 13 -36.52 -49.44 40.66
N ILE A 14 -36.50 -49.82 39.35
CA ILE A 14 -37.55 -49.94 38.27
C ILE A 14 -38.24 -48.64 37.73
N ARG A 15 -38.56 -48.42 36.43
CA ARG A 15 -39.26 -49.23 35.38
C ARG A 15 -39.02 -48.71 33.94
N GLU A 16 -39.07 -49.59 32.94
CA GLU A 16 -39.25 -49.26 31.50
C GLU A 16 -40.72 -48.89 31.20
N ALA A 17 -40.94 -47.89 30.34
CA ALA A 17 -42.19 -47.73 29.59
C ALA A 17 -41.90 -47.08 28.23
N ASN A 18 -42.07 -47.90 27.19
CA ASN A 18 -42.10 -47.55 25.79
C ASN A 18 -43.24 -46.55 25.52
N ALA A 19 -42.94 -45.39 24.94
CA ALA A 19 -43.92 -44.51 24.33
C ALA A 19 -43.40 -44.07 22.95
N THR A 20 -43.70 -44.92 21.97
CA THR A 20 -43.74 -44.61 20.54
C THR A 20 -44.40 -43.25 20.32
N THR A 21 -43.60 -42.21 20.12
CA THR A 21 -44.08 -40.93 19.60
C THR A 21 -43.56 -40.82 18.19
N THR A 22 -44.42 -41.20 17.25
CA THR A 22 -44.26 -41.01 15.82
C THR A 22 -44.33 -39.51 15.53
N THR A 23 -43.22 -38.79 15.70
CA THR A 23 -43.09 -37.43 15.17
C THR A 23 -42.47 -37.55 13.79
N SER A 24 -43.36 -37.60 12.81
CA SER A 24 -43.07 -37.55 11.38
C SER A 24 -42.07 -36.43 11.08
N THR A 25 -40.85 -36.80 10.73
CA THR A 25 -39.85 -35.90 10.17
C THR A 25 -40.33 -35.49 8.78
N ALA A 26 -41.12 -34.41 8.71
CA ALA A 26 -41.30 -33.70 7.46
C ALA A 26 -39.94 -33.09 7.10
N THR A 27 -39.22 -33.76 6.20
CA THR A 27 -38.09 -33.16 5.49
C THR A 27 -38.63 -31.91 4.80
N PRO A 28 -38.10 -30.70 5.06
CA PRO A 28 -38.43 -29.58 4.21
C PRO A 28 -37.93 -29.93 2.81
N THR A 29 -38.85 -30.20 1.90
CA THR A 29 -38.55 -30.23 0.46
C THR A 29 -37.95 -28.86 0.16
N ALA A 30 -36.63 -28.80 0.05
CA ALA A 30 -35.94 -27.62 -0.43
C ALA A 30 -36.45 -27.37 -1.83
N THR A 31 -37.33 -26.37 -1.98
CA THR A 31 -37.63 -25.77 -3.27
C THR A 31 -36.29 -25.48 -3.94
N PRO A 32 -36.04 -25.90 -5.18
CA PRO A 32 -34.79 -25.56 -5.85
C PRO A 32 -34.68 -24.04 -5.87
N THR A 33 -33.79 -23.49 -5.06
CA THR A 33 -33.44 -22.08 -5.09
C THR A 33 -33.07 -21.76 -6.54
N PRO A 34 -33.68 -20.74 -7.16
CA PRO A 34 -33.35 -20.39 -8.54
C PRO A 34 -31.83 -20.21 -8.64
N LEU A 35 -31.23 -20.87 -9.64
CA LEU A 35 -29.81 -20.78 -9.90
C LEU A 35 -29.42 -19.30 -9.98
N PRO A 36 -28.39 -18.85 -9.25
CA PRO A 36 -27.95 -17.47 -9.33
C PRO A 36 -27.60 -17.13 -10.78
N PRO A 37 -27.90 -15.89 -11.22
CA PRO A 37 -27.71 -15.48 -12.60
C PRO A 37 -26.24 -15.67 -13.01
N LYS A 38 -26.03 -16.05 -14.28
CA LYS A 38 -24.69 -16.19 -14.84
C LYS A 38 -23.96 -14.85 -14.72
N GLY A 39 -22.84 -14.82 -13.98
CA GLY A 39 -21.95 -13.68 -13.92
C GLY A 39 -22.25 -12.66 -12.81
N GLU A 40 -22.64 -13.11 -11.62
CA GLU A 40 -22.75 -12.20 -10.46
C GLU A 40 -21.39 -11.58 -10.11
N ALA A 41 -21.33 -10.25 -9.99
CA ALA A 41 -20.11 -9.56 -9.58
C ALA A 41 -19.78 -9.84 -8.10
N CYS A 42 -18.52 -10.15 -7.80
CA CYS A 42 -18.06 -10.45 -6.45
C CYS A 42 -16.68 -9.83 -6.22
N GLY A 43 -16.67 -8.58 -5.74
CA GLY A 43 -15.41 -7.85 -5.55
C GLY A 43 -14.67 -7.63 -6.87
N ALA A 44 -13.42 -8.08 -6.91
CA ALA A 44 -12.59 -8.04 -8.12
C ALA A 44 -12.86 -9.19 -9.11
N THR A 45 -13.75 -10.13 -8.78
CA THR A 45 -14.07 -11.31 -9.59
C THR A 45 -15.53 -11.28 -10.06
N VAL A 46 -15.85 -12.18 -10.99
CA VAL A 46 -17.23 -12.44 -11.44
C VAL A 46 -17.48 -13.92 -11.28
N CYS A 47 -18.53 -14.27 -10.54
CA CYS A 47 -18.86 -15.66 -10.24
C CYS A 47 -19.32 -16.41 -11.49
N ALA A 48 -18.79 -17.63 -11.65
CA ALA A 48 -19.23 -18.53 -12.71
C ALA A 48 -20.72 -18.88 -12.54
N ALA A 49 -21.35 -19.34 -13.63
CA ALA A 49 -22.77 -19.70 -13.60
C ALA A 49 -23.05 -20.76 -12.52
N GLY A 50 -24.10 -20.53 -11.72
CA GLY A 50 -24.50 -21.44 -10.63
C GLY A 50 -23.72 -21.26 -9.33
N LEU A 51 -22.82 -20.28 -9.24
CA LEU A 51 -22.19 -19.84 -7.99
C LEU A 51 -22.79 -18.51 -7.52
N THR A 52 -22.74 -18.26 -6.22
CA THR A 52 -23.16 -16.99 -5.60
C THR A 52 -21.98 -16.31 -4.91
N CYS A 53 -22.00 -14.99 -4.84
CA CYS A 53 -20.97 -14.23 -4.14
C CYS A 53 -21.09 -14.46 -2.62
N CYS A 54 -20.07 -15.08 -2.03
CA CYS A 54 -19.99 -15.29 -0.58
C CYS A 54 -19.27 -14.12 0.10
N ASN A 55 -18.13 -13.69 -0.46
CA ASN A 55 -17.34 -12.62 0.15
C ASN A 55 -16.82 -11.68 -0.95
N SER A 56 -17.39 -10.49 -1.01
CA SER A 56 -17.01 -9.46 -1.98
C SER A 56 -15.66 -8.80 -1.67
N SER A 57 -15.18 -8.85 -0.42
CA SER A 57 -13.83 -8.38 -0.08
C SER A 57 -12.76 -9.27 -0.70
N CYS A 58 -13.03 -10.58 -0.74
CA CYS A 58 -12.10 -11.60 -1.23
C CYS A 58 -12.40 -12.07 -2.66
N GLY A 59 -13.55 -11.68 -3.21
CA GLY A 59 -14.06 -12.19 -4.48
C GLY A 59 -14.34 -13.69 -4.48
N THR A 60 -14.76 -14.22 -3.32
CA THR A 60 -14.99 -15.65 -3.12
C THR A 60 -16.41 -16.02 -3.54
N CYS A 61 -16.51 -16.92 -4.52
CA CYS A 61 -17.76 -17.48 -5.01
C CYS A 61 -17.96 -18.90 -4.47
N VAL A 62 -19.16 -19.22 -4.01
CA VAL A 62 -19.50 -20.55 -3.47
C VAL A 62 -20.76 -21.09 -4.11
N ALA A 63 -20.99 -22.40 -3.99
CA ALA A 63 -22.25 -23.00 -4.39
C ALA A 63 -23.39 -22.48 -3.48
N PRO A 64 -24.65 -22.42 -3.97
CA PRO A 64 -25.80 -22.07 -3.16
C PRO A 64 -25.88 -22.94 -1.89
N GLY A 65 -25.98 -22.30 -0.71
CA GLY A 65 -25.99 -22.99 0.58
C GLY A 65 -24.60 -23.44 1.09
N GLY A 66 -23.52 -23.13 0.37
CA GLY A 66 -22.16 -23.38 0.79
C GLY A 66 -21.76 -22.56 2.02
N ALA A 67 -20.79 -23.07 2.78
CA ALA A 67 -20.21 -22.35 3.91
C ALA A 67 -19.46 -21.10 3.43
N CYS A 68 -19.57 -20.02 4.19
CA CYS A 68 -18.98 -18.73 3.86
C CYS A 68 -18.29 -18.12 5.07
N THR A 69 -17.09 -17.59 4.87
CA THR A 69 -16.36 -16.81 5.87
C THR A 69 -16.32 -15.34 5.46
N LEU A 70 -16.73 -14.46 6.37
CA LEU A 70 -16.74 -13.00 6.16
C LEU A 70 -15.44 -12.37 6.66
N GLU A 71 -14.33 -12.87 6.12
CA GLU A 71 -13.00 -12.30 6.31
C GLU A 71 -12.85 -11.01 5.49
N PHE A 72 -12.03 -10.08 5.96
CA PHE A 72 -11.61 -8.94 5.17
C PHE A 72 -10.33 -9.30 4.43
N CYS A 73 -10.39 -9.37 3.11
CA CYS A 73 -9.19 -9.49 2.28
C CYS A 73 -8.69 -8.09 1.93
N LEU A 74 -7.42 -7.85 2.20
CA LEU A 74 -6.75 -6.65 1.71
C LEU A 74 -6.82 -6.63 0.18
N PRO A 75 -7.24 -5.52 -0.43
CA PRO A 75 -7.11 -5.38 -1.87
C PRO A 75 -5.62 -5.57 -2.25
N PRO A 76 -5.34 -6.12 -3.44
CA PRO A 76 -3.96 -6.12 -3.93
C PRO A 76 -3.47 -4.67 -3.86
N GLU A 77 -2.25 -4.46 -3.32
CA GLU A 77 -1.63 -3.13 -3.31
C GLU A 77 -1.71 -2.59 -4.74
N GLN A 78 -2.58 -1.59 -4.95
CA GLN A 78 -2.61 -0.90 -6.23
C GLN A 78 -1.25 -0.25 -6.37
N PRO A 79 -0.49 -0.56 -7.44
CA PRO A 79 0.71 0.22 -7.71
C PRO A 79 0.30 1.70 -7.74
N PRO A 80 1.11 2.59 -7.16
CA PRO A 80 0.81 4.01 -7.13
C PRO A 80 0.37 4.45 -8.53
N ALA A 81 -0.75 5.18 -8.60
CA ALA A 81 -1.25 5.71 -9.86
C ALA A 81 -0.08 6.39 -10.60
N PRO A 82 0.02 6.26 -11.93
CA PRO A 82 1.12 6.86 -12.67
C PRO A 82 1.05 8.38 -12.51
N GLY A 83 1.76 8.88 -11.51
CA GLY A 83 1.91 10.29 -11.24
C GLY A 83 2.88 10.88 -12.24
N ASN A 84 2.65 12.14 -12.61
CA ASN A 84 3.70 12.96 -13.18
C ASN A 84 4.85 12.94 -12.16
N GLY A 85 5.99 12.41 -12.57
CA GLY A 85 7.11 12.05 -11.69
C GLY A 85 7.43 13.03 -10.56
N THR A 86 7.94 12.51 -9.44
CA THR A 86 8.32 13.34 -8.28
C THR A 86 9.66 14.04 -8.53
N VAL A 87 9.73 15.36 -8.32
CA VAL A 87 11.01 16.09 -8.41
C VAL A 87 11.99 15.60 -7.33
N CYS A 88 13.22 15.31 -7.73
CA CYS A 88 14.29 14.83 -6.88
C CYS A 88 15.59 15.56 -7.24
N GLY A 89 15.83 16.72 -6.62
CA GLY A 89 16.96 17.57 -6.98
C GLY A 89 16.88 18.03 -8.44
N ALA A 90 17.93 17.71 -9.22
CA ALA A 90 17.99 17.99 -10.65
C ALA A 90 17.25 16.95 -11.53
N ALA A 91 16.80 15.83 -10.94
CA ALA A 91 16.08 14.78 -11.64
C ALA A 91 14.57 14.84 -11.34
N THR A 92 13.79 14.16 -12.19
CA THR A 92 12.37 13.87 -11.93
C THR A 92 12.21 12.36 -11.95
N CYS A 93 11.77 11.78 -10.83
CA CYS A 93 11.63 10.35 -10.68
C CYS A 93 10.49 9.81 -11.57
N PRO A 94 10.66 8.64 -12.20
CA PRO A 94 9.61 7.97 -12.94
C PRO A 94 8.33 7.76 -12.11
N ALA A 95 7.22 7.55 -12.81
CA ALA A 95 5.97 7.15 -12.19
C ALA A 95 6.17 5.86 -11.37
N GLY A 96 5.76 5.89 -10.10
CA GLY A 96 5.87 4.77 -9.17
C GLY A 96 7.22 4.63 -8.46
N GLU A 97 8.15 5.57 -8.67
CA GLU A 97 9.38 5.70 -7.87
C GLU A 97 9.28 6.88 -6.89
N GLU A 98 10.06 6.81 -5.82
CA GLU A 98 10.19 7.85 -4.80
C GLU A 98 11.59 8.48 -4.80
N CYS A 99 11.68 9.74 -4.37
CA CYS A 99 12.96 10.44 -4.28
C CYS A 99 13.80 9.87 -3.13
N CYS A 100 14.75 9.01 -3.48
CA CYS A 100 15.73 8.45 -2.55
C CYS A 100 16.76 9.49 -2.14
N ASN A 101 17.35 10.26 -3.04
CA ASN A 101 18.36 11.25 -2.64
C ASN A 101 18.29 12.49 -3.51
N ALA A 102 17.70 13.56 -2.96
CA ALA A 102 17.55 14.83 -3.67
C ALA A 102 18.89 15.49 -4.00
N SER A 103 19.92 15.34 -3.16
CA SER A 103 21.25 15.91 -3.44
C SER A 103 21.90 15.27 -4.66
N CYS A 104 21.53 14.02 -4.97
CA CYS A 104 22.10 13.22 -6.05
C CYS A 104 21.12 12.99 -7.22
N GLY A 105 19.87 13.44 -7.09
CA GLY A 105 18.78 13.09 -8.00
C GLY A 105 18.51 11.59 -8.15
N VAL A 106 18.74 10.81 -7.08
CA VAL A 106 18.56 9.36 -7.09
C VAL A 106 17.13 9.01 -6.73
N CYS A 107 16.49 8.22 -7.59
CA CYS A 107 15.15 7.67 -7.42
C CYS A 107 15.23 6.20 -7.06
N THR A 108 14.27 5.72 -6.27
CA THR A 108 14.20 4.30 -5.87
C THR A 108 12.77 3.81 -5.91
N ARG A 109 12.59 2.49 -5.96
CA ARG A 109 11.28 1.88 -5.81
C ARG A 109 10.82 1.92 -4.35
N PRO A 110 9.50 2.00 -4.09
CA PRO A 110 8.96 1.88 -2.75
C PRO A 110 9.46 0.62 -2.05
N GLY A 111 10.01 0.80 -0.85
CA GLY A 111 10.49 -0.30 -0.01
C GLY A 111 11.91 -0.81 -0.31
N GLU A 112 12.58 -0.27 -1.33
CA GLU A 112 14.01 -0.53 -1.54
C GLU A 112 14.89 0.35 -0.63
N GLY A 113 16.02 -0.20 -0.20
CA GLY A 113 16.97 0.51 0.66
C GLY A 113 17.65 1.67 -0.08
N CYS A 114 17.88 2.76 0.64
CA CYS A 114 18.40 4.01 0.08
C CYS A 114 19.48 4.62 0.99
N THR A 115 20.57 5.11 0.40
CA THR A 115 21.59 5.91 1.09
C THR A 115 21.38 7.41 0.83
N LYS A 116 21.43 8.20 1.91
CA LYS A 116 21.31 9.67 1.88
C LYS A 116 22.70 10.29 1.97
N GLU A 117 23.51 10.09 0.94
CA GLU A 117 24.81 10.76 0.80
C GLU A 117 24.69 12.18 0.25
N PHE A 118 25.68 13.01 0.53
CA PHE A 118 25.78 14.32 -0.10
C PHE A 118 26.59 14.19 -1.39
N CYS A 119 25.94 14.31 -2.54
CA CYS A 119 26.65 14.41 -3.80
C CYS A 119 27.16 15.84 -4.02
N LEU A 120 28.39 15.95 -4.51
CA LEU A 120 28.84 17.18 -5.12
C LEU A 120 27.93 17.44 -6.32
N PRO A 121 27.46 18.68 -6.50
CA PRO A 121 26.69 18.99 -7.68
C PRO A 121 27.61 18.82 -8.91
N PRO A 122 27.05 18.50 -10.10
CA PRO A 122 27.85 18.22 -11.28
C PRO A 122 28.87 19.32 -11.53
N ASP A 123 30.06 18.98 -12.02
CA ASP A 123 31.13 19.93 -12.32
C ASP A 123 30.55 21.13 -13.09
N GLY A 124 30.64 22.32 -12.49
CA GLY A 124 30.07 23.55 -13.02
C GLY A 124 28.73 24.01 -12.46
N ALA A 125 28.16 23.28 -11.50
CA ALA A 125 27.02 23.78 -10.74
C ALA A 125 27.44 24.95 -9.83
N GLY A 126 27.13 26.16 -10.28
CA GLY A 126 27.57 27.41 -9.65
C GLY A 126 28.59 28.17 -10.49
N GLU A 127 29.08 27.59 -11.59
CA GLU A 127 29.85 28.30 -12.59
C GLU A 127 28.94 29.20 -13.42
N LYS A 128 29.33 30.46 -13.58
CA LYS A 128 28.54 31.47 -14.28
C LYS A 128 29.34 32.06 -15.42
N SER A 129 28.75 32.12 -16.63
CA SER A 129 29.37 32.80 -17.76
C SER A 129 29.55 34.29 -17.47
N CYS A 130 30.72 34.83 -17.76
CA CYS A 130 31.08 36.23 -17.61
C CYS A 130 31.89 36.68 -18.83
N GLY A 131 31.22 37.21 -19.85
CA GLY A 131 31.88 37.50 -21.12
C GLY A 131 32.51 36.25 -21.75
N LYS A 132 33.84 36.30 -21.97
CA LYS A 132 34.62 35.19 -22.54
C LYS A 132 35.13 34.17 -21.51
N VAL A 133 34.90 34.40 -20.22
CA VAL A 133 35.32 33.48 -19.15
C VAL A 133 34.12 32.85 -18.46
N THR A 134 34.35 31.75 -17.76
CA THR A 134 33.39 31.15 -16.85
C THR A 134 33.92 31.32 -15.43
N CYS A 135 33.14 31.98 -14.57
CA CYS A 135 33.48 32.15 -13.16
C CYS A 135 33.43 30.82 -12.43
N LEU A 136 34.30 30.64 -11.44
CA LEU A 136 34.34 29.43 -10.63
C LEU A 136 33.05 29.30 -9.80
N ALA A 137 32.75 28.07 -9.37
CA ALA A 137 31.63 27.80 -8.49
C ALA A 137 31.69 28.67 -7.22
N GLY A 138 30.67 29.51 -7.03
CA GLY A 138 30.58 30.41 -5.87
C GLY A 138 31.10 31.83 -6.11
N GLU A 139 31.63 32.15 -7.29
CA GLU A 139 31.97 33.51 -7.70
C GLU A 139 30.81 34.18 -8.46
N GLU A 140 30.78 35.51 -8.47
CA GLU A 140 29.84 36.32 -9.24
C GLU A 140 30.53 37.03 -10.41
N CYS A 141 29.85 37.10 -11.56
CA CYS A 141 30.30 37.89 -12.69
C CYS A 141 30.18 39.37 -12.33
N CYS A 142 31.34 39.99 -12.16
CA CYS A 142 31.46 41.39 -11.78
C CYS A 142 31.47 42.30 -13.02
N ASN A 143 32.16 41.89 -14.09
CA ASN A 143 32.27 42.67 -15.32
C ASN A 143 32.29 41.74 -16.53
N GLU A 144 31.15 41.68 -17.22
CA GLU A 144 30.97 40.84 -18.41
C GLU A 144 31.83 41.30 -19.60
N SER A 145 32.08 42.60 -19.75
CA SER A 145 32.88 43.12 -20.88
C SER A 145 34.33 42.69 -20.77
N CYS A 146 34.84 42.54 -19.56
CA CYS A 146 36.23 42.18 -19.29
C CYS A 146 36.41 40.72 -18.86
N GLY A 147 35.31 39.97 -18.66
CA GLY A 147 35.35 38.64 -18.07
C GLY A 147 35.97 38.60 -16.68
N VAL A 148 35.54 39.50 -15.78
CA VAL A 148 36.07 39.57 -14.41
C VAL A 148 35.07 38.95 -13.43
N CYS A 149 35.54 37.95 -12.69
CA CYS A 149 34.82 37.27 -11.62
C CYS A 149 35.31 37.75 -10.25
N THR A 150 34.42 37.80 -9.26
CA THR A 150 34.74 38.19 -7.89
C THR A 150 34.03 37.29 -6.89
N PRO A 151 34.53 37.12 -5.65
CA PRO A 151 33.75 36.53 -4.58
C PRO A 151 32.46 37.33 -4.29
N PRO A 152 31.43 36.70 -3.70
CA PRO A 152 30.18 37.38 -3.35
C PRO A 152 30.41 38.58 -2.44
N GLY A 153 29.90 39.75 -2.84
CA GLY A 153 30.08 41.01 -2.12
C GLY A 153 31.48 41.63 -2.28
N GLY A 154 32.29 41.08 -3.18
CA GLY A 154 33.56 41.68 -3.57
C GLY A 154 33.35 43.00 -4.30
N VAL A 155 34.32 43.90 -4.16
CA VAL A 155 34.29 45.20 -4.85
C VAL A 155 34.87 45.04 -6.24
N CYS A 156 34.22 45.65 -7.22
CA CYS A 156 34.80 45.73 -8.54
C CYS A 156 34.28 46.93 -9.31
N THR A 157 34.91 47.19 -10.46
CA THR A 157 34.55 48.28 -11.35
C THR A 157 33.94 47.70 -12.63
N ALA A 158 32.77 48.24 -13.01
CA ALA A 158 32.18 47.98 -14.30
C ALA A 158 32.78 48.96 -15.32
N GLN A 159 33.72 48.47 -16.10
CA GLN A 159 34.31 49.18 -17.24
C GLN A 159 34.13 48.39 -18.53
N PHE A 160 34.19 49.08 -19.65
CA PHE A 160 34.27 48.43 -20.96
C PHE A 160 35.72 48.03 -21.22
N CYS A 161 35.93 46.79 -21.66
CA CYS A 161 37.19 46.31 -22.21
C CYS A 161 37.03 46.06 -23.70
N GLU A 162 38.05 46.40 -24.47
CA GLU A 162 38.15 45.99 -25.88
C GLU A 162 38.67 44.55 -25.95
N ASP A 163 38.16 43.82 -26.95
CA ASP A 163 38.30 42.37 -27.14
C ASP A 163 39.70 41.86 -27.50
#